data_AF-A0A227HZS5-F1
#
_entry.id   AF-A0A227HZS5-F1
#
_cell.length_a   1.000
_cell.length_b   1.000
_cell.length_c   1.000
_cell.angle_alpha   90.00
_cell.angle_beta   90.00
_cell.angle_gamma   90.00
#
_symmetry.space_group_name_H-M   'P 1'
#
loop_
_entity.id
_entity.type
_entity.pdbx_description
1 polymer ?
#
loop_
_entity_poly.entity_id
_entity_poly.type
_entity_poly.pdbx_seq_one_letter_code
_entity_poly.pdbx_strand_id
1 'polypeptide(L)' 'KEIKADAEKYGDDRRSPLVERAEAKALTERDLVPSEPITVVLSEKGWVRHAKGHDVDAESLNYKSGDKYLAHARGKS' A
#
# COMPACT_ATOMS: atom_id res chain seq x y z
N LYS A 1 -55.79 -8.69 10.79
CA LYS A 1 -55.16 -9.66 11.75
C LYS A 1 -54.35 -10.73 11.02
N GLU A 2 -54.76 -11.13 9.81
CA GLU A 2 -54.10 -12.16 8.99
C GLU A 2 -52.63 -11.86 8.65
N ILE A 3 -52.31 -10.64 8.21
CA ILE A 3 -50.93 -10.22 7.84
C ILE A 3 -49.89 -10.48 8.95
N LYS A 4 -50.26 -10.28 10.22
CA LYS A 4 -49.34 -10.52 11.35
C LYS A 4 -49.12 -12.01 11.61
N ALA A 5 -50.17 -12.82 11.47
CA ALA A 5 -50.10 -14.26 11.66
C ALA A 5 -49.25 -14.92 10.56
N ASP A 6 -49.39 -14.46 9.32
CA ASP A 6 -48.57 -14.95 8.21
C ASP A 6 -47.10 -14.52 8.35
N ALA A 7 -46.84 -13.31 8.87
CA ALA A 7 -45.48 -12.85 9.14
C ALA A 7 -44.78 -13.69 10.22
N GLU A 8 -45.49 -14.14 11.25
CA GLU A 8 -44.94 -15.04 12.28
C GLU A 8 -44.73 -16.47 11.76
N LYS A 9 -45.64 -16.97 10.91
CA LYS A 9 -45.61 -18.34 10.42
C LYS A 9 -44.55 -18.57 9.33
N TYR A 10 -44.32 -17.57 8.49
CA TYR A 10 -43.48 -17.69 7.30
C TYR A 10 -42.32 -16.69 7.25
N GLY A 11 -42.21 -15.78 8.22
CA GLY A 11 -41.11 -14.82 8.30
C GLY A 11 -39.83 -15.46 8.81
N ASP A 12 -38.70 -14.89 8.40
CA ASP A 12 -37.38 -15.20 8.92
C ASP A 12 -36.55 -13.92 9.14
N ASP A 13 -35.46 -14.06 9.90
CA ASP A 13 -34.55 -12.95 10.13
C ASP A 13 -33.84 -12.55 8.83
N ARG A 14 -33.55 -11.25 8.71
CA ARG A 14 -32.84 -10.71 7.55
C ARG A 14 -31.44 -11.32 7.44
N ARG A 15 -31.23 -12.15 6.42
CA ARG A 15 -29.94 -12.82 6.16
C ARG A 15 -28.87 -11.89 5.58
N SER A 16 -29.26 -10.80 4.94
CA SER A 16 -28.35 -9.85 4.29
C SER A 16 -28.18 -8.60 5.15
N PRO A 17 -27.12 -8.48 5.97
CA PRO A 17 -26.90 -7.33 6.81
C PRO A 17 -26.68 -6.07 5.97
N LEU A 18 -27.14 -4.94 6.47
CA LEU A 18 -26.82 -3.64 5.90
C LEU A 18 -25.42 -3.26 6.39
N VAL A 19 -24.49 -3.09 5.45
CA VAL A 19 -23.11 -2.75 5.75
C VAL A 19 -22.71 -1.57 4.90
N GLU A 20 -22.29 -0.49 5.56
CA GLU A 20 -21.73 0.67 4.87
C GLU A 20 -20.32 0.35 4.37
N ARG A 21 -20.08 0.62 3.09
CA ARG A 21 -18.82 0.41 2.40
C ARG A 21 -18.57 1.60 1.50
N ALA A 22 -17.29 1.92 1.27
CA ALA A 22 -16.93 2.84 0.20
C ALA A 22 -17.37 2.28 -1.16
N GLU A 23 -17.70 3.16 -2.10
CA GLU A 23 -18.00 2.75 -3.47
C GLU A 23 -16.84 1.95 -4.07
N ALA A 24 -17.18 0.88 -4.79
CA ALA A 24 -16.20 0.08 -5.50
C ALA A 24 -15.54 0.93 -6.58
N LYS A 25 -14.21 0.91 -6.64
CA LYS A 25 -13.41 1.57 -7.68
C LYS A 25 -12.65 0.52 -8.45
N ALA A 26 -12.58 0.67 -9.77
CA ALA A 26 -11.76 -0.18 -10.60
C ALA A 26 -10.28 0.03 -10.25
N LEU A 27 -9.54 -1.06 -10.12
CA LEU A 27 -8.09 -1.02 -9.94
C LEU A 27 -7.45 -0.54 -11.24
N THR A 28 -6.45 0.34 -11.14
CA THR A 28 -5.61 0.72 -12.27
C THR A 28 -4.43 -0.25 -12.40
N GLU A 29 -3.76 -0.29 -13.55
CA GLU A 29 -2.56 -1.12 -13.73
C GLU A 29 -1.47 -0.82 -12.69
N ARG A 30 -1.38 0.43 -12.20
CA ARG A 30 -0.44 0.83 -11.15
C ARG A 30 -0.75 0.17 -9.80
N ASP A 31 -2.02 -0.08 -9.51
CA ASP A 31 -2.45 -0.71 -8.25
C ASP A 31 -2.14 -2.22 -8.23
N LEU A 32 -1.87 -2.80 -9.40
CA LEU A 32 -1.50 -4.21 -9.56
C LEU A 32 0.01 -4.46 -9.46
N VAL A 33 0.83 -3.41 -9.54
CA VAL A 33 2.29 -3.53 -9.42
C VAL A 33 2.66 -3.80 -7.95
N PRO A 34 3.47 -4.84 -7.67
CA PRO A 34 3.96 -5.10 -6.32
C PRO A 34 4.70 -3.90 -5.75
N SER A 35 4.27 -3.43 -4.58
CA SER A 35 4.89 -2.31 -3.91
C SER A 35 5.82 -2.81 -2.81
N GLU A 36 7.12 -2.85 -3.13
CA GLU A 36 8.17 -3.28 -2.21
C GLU A 36 8.80 -2.06 -1.53
N PRO A 37 9.16 -2.12 -0.25
CA PRO A 37 9.89 -1.03 0.41
C PRO A 37 11.26 -0.87 -0.24
N ILE A 38 11.60 0.36 -0.65
CA ILE A 38 12.89 0.68 -1.24
C ILE A 38 13.51 1.90 -0.55
N THR A 39 14.83 1.96 -0.55
CA THR A 39 15.59 3.15 -0.14
C THR A 39 16.37 3.68 -1.33
N VAL A 40 16.07 4.91 -1.74
CA VAL A 40 16.77 5.61 -2.82
C VAL A 40 17.87 6.46 -2.22
N VAL A 41 19.09 6.35 -2.74
CA VAL A 41 20.27 7.07 -2.25
C VAL A 41 20.82 7.96 -3.35
N LEU A 42 21.05 9.23 -3.00
CA LEU A 42 21.67 10.26 -3.81
C LEU A 42 23.06 10.57 -3.25
N SER A 43 24.06 10.64 -4.14
CA SER A 43 25.42 11.07 -3.82
C SER A 43 25.65 12.56 -4.06
N GLU A 44 26.74 13.11 -3.51
CA GLU A 44 27.14 14.50 -3.71
C GLU A 44 27.42 14.82 -5.19
N LYS A 45 27.92 13.85 -5.96
CA LYS A 45 28.13 13.99 -7.41
C LYS A 45 26.90 13.68 -8.27
N GLY A 46 25.72 13.52 -7.66
CA GLY A 46 24.46 13.36 -8.40
C GLY A 46 24.18 11.93 -8.91
N TRP A 47 24.96 10.93 -8.52
CA TRP A 47 24.64 9.52 -8.79
C TRP A 47 23.47 9.07 -7.92
N VAL A 48 22.54 8.34 -8.53
CA VAL A 48 21.38 7.74 -7.88
C VAL A 48 21.49 6.22 -7.93
N ARG A 49 21.16 5.58 -6.80
CA ARG A 49 20.99 4.12 -6.69
C ARG A 49 19.82 3.80 -5.78
N HIS A 50 19.34 2.55 -5.84
CA HIS A 50 18.32 2.05 -4.94
C HIS A 50 18.82 0.79 -4.21
N ALA A 51 18.30 0.59 -3.01
CA ALA A 51 18.48 -0.62 -2.23
C ALA A 51 17.11 -1.15 -1.80
N LYS A 52 17.00 -2.48 -1.66
CA LYS A 52 15.78 -3.14 -1.21
C LYS A 52 15.63 -2.97 0.30
N GLY A 53 14.40 -2.70 0.75
CA GLY A 53 14.09 -2.48 2.16
C GLY A 53 14.43 -1.07 2.65
N HIS A 54 14.02 -0.80 3.89
CA HIS A 54 14.33 0.45 4.61
C HIS A 54 15.49 0.30 5.61
N ASP A 55 15.96 -0.93 5.81
CA ASP A 55 17.09 -1.27 6.69
C ASP A 55 18.40 -1.23 5.91
N VAL A 56 18.72 -0.06 5.38
CA VAL A 56 19.94 0.18 4.59
C VAL A 56 20.67 1.33 5.24
N ASP A 57 21.90 1.08 5.65
CA ASP A 57 22.81 2.14 6.05
C ASP A 57 23.34 2.85 4.80
N ALA A 58 22.70 3.97 4.45
CA ALA A 58 23.02 4.71 3.23
C ALA A 58 24.39 5.41 3.32
N GLU A 59 24.85 5.78 4.51
CA GLU A 59 26.08 6.55 4.70
C GLU A 59 27.34 5.69 4.52
N SER A 60 27.27 4.41 4.93
CA SER A 60 28.39 3.46 4.81
C SER A 60 28.50 2.76 3.45
N LEU A 61 27.62 3.07 2.50
CA LEU A 61 27.68 2.47 1.16
C LEU A 61 28.96 2.86 0.41
N ASN A 62 29.44 1.97 -0.47
CA ASN A 62 30.59 2.29 -1.32
C ASN A 62 30.22 3.39 -2.34
N TYR A 63 30.86 4.55 -2.26
CA TYR A 63 30.76 5.64 -3.23
C TYR A 63 31.91 5.61 -4.22
N LYS A 64 31.74 6.30 -5.36
CA LYS A 64 32.82 6.45 -6.34
C LYS A 64 33.95 7.31 -5.78
N SER A 65 35.13 7.26 -6.40
CA SER A 65 36.29 8.03 -5.92
C SER A 65 35.99 9.53 -5.83
N GLY A 66 36.27 10.09 -4.66
CA GLY A 66 35.98 11.48 -4.31
C GLY A 66 34.50 11.85 -4.28
N ASP A 67 33.61 10.87 -4.17
CA ASP A 67 32.16 11.03 -4.00
C ASP A 67 31.73 10.57 -2.61
N LYS A 68 30.62 11.10 -2.09
CA LYS A 68 30.11 10.80 -0.76
C LYS A 68 28.59 10.78 -0.74
N TYR A 69 28.05 10.32 0.39
CA TYR A 69 26.63 10.42 0.70
C TYR A 69 26.16 11.88 0.67
N LEU A 70 25.01 12.12 0.03
CA LEU A 70 24.30 13.40 0.11
C LEU A 70 22.95 13.25 0.81
N ALA A 71 22.10 12.34 0.33
CA ALA A 71 20.77 12.15 0.88
C ALA A 71 20.22 10.74 0.58
N HIS A 72 19.23 10.29 1.37
CA HIS A 72 18.40 9.15 1.02
C HIS A 72 16.92 9.40 1.32
N ALA A 73 16.05 8.67 0.63
CA ALA A 73 14.61 8.70 0.85
C ALA A 73 14.05 7.28 0.88
N ARG A 74 13.13 7.04 1.81
CA ARG A 74 12.37 5.79 1.91
C ARG A 74 11.13 5.89 1.05
N GLY A 75 10.96 4.93 0.15
CA GLY A 75 9.84 4.86 -0.76
C GLY A 75 9.30 3.45 -0.87
N LYS A 76 8.41 3.29 -1.84
CA LYS A 76 7.88 1.99 -2.26
C LYS A 76 7.89 1.96 -3.79
N SER A 77 8.17 0.80 -4.38
CA SER A 77 8.13 0.60 -5.83
C SER A 77 6.72 0.58 -6.39
#